data_AF-A0A6G1IWH8-F1
#
_entry.id   AF-A0A6G1IWH8-F1
#
_cell.length_a   1.000
_cell.length_b   1.000
_cell.length_c   1.000
_cell.angle_alpha   90.00
_cell.angle_beta   90.00
_cell.angle_gamma   90.00
#
_symmetry.space_group_name_H-M   'P 1'
#
loop_
_entity.id
_entity.type
_entity.pdbx_description
1 polymer ?
#
loop_
_entity_poly.entity_id
_entity_poly.type
_entity_poly.pdbx_seq_one_letter_code
_entity_poly.pdbx_strand_id
1 'polypeptide(L)'
;MAFQIETPAVLSSLATANLLPSPLIPQAFKSSVQLSVAFNDKLVAAGNLLRASDCKVAPTVTFTAEVNANANTTYTLMLVDPDAPTPDDPKFAYWRHWVVSSIPNSGSSSDDAAKSGKTLTEYLGPGPKDESKPHRYMFLLYREPEGLKELTKEDVGGEEFVQRRSFGARKWVEKFGLELVGVNWMLGAGDGWKEEEGKSEL
;
A
#
# COMPACT_ATOMS: atom_id res chain seq x y z
N MET A 1 -22.27 2.46 -9.76
CA MET A 1 -21.93 1.17 -9.11
C MET A 1 -20.42 1.06 -9.16
N ALA A 2 -19.73 1.17 -8.02
CA ALA A 2 -18.30 0.93 -7.96
C ALA A 2 -18.05 -0.57 -8.04
N PHE A 3 -17.24 -1.01 -9.00
CA PHE A 3 -16.76 -2.39 -9.04
C PHE A 3 -15.80 -2.59 -7.86
N GLN A 4 -16.31 -3.20 -6.80
CA GLN A 4 -15.52 -3.60 -5.64
C GLN A 4 -14.87 -4.95 -5.95
N ILE A 5 -13.54 -5.04 -5.86
CA ILE A 5 -12.83 -6.32 -6.02
C ILE A 5 -12.84 -7.07 -4.70
N GLU A 6 -13.35 -8.30 -4.73
CA GLU A 6 -13.47 -9.13 -3.54
C GLU A 6 -12.09 -9.57 -3.01
N THR A 7 -11.97 -9.57 -1.68
CA THR A 7 -10.78 -10.00 -0.93
C THR A 7 -10.13 -11.31 -1.43
N PRO A 8 -10.87 -12.37 -1.80
CA PRO A 8 -10.26 -13.62 -2.30
C PRO A 8 -9.43 -13.42 -3.57
N ALA A 9 -9.85 -12.53 -4.48
CA ALA A 9 -9.12 -12.24 -5.70
C ALA A 9 -7.80 -11.51 -5.40
N VAL A 10 -7.82 -10.56 -4.46
CA VAL A 10 -6.62 -9.84 -4.01
C VAL A 10 -5.62 -10.80 -3.35
N LEU A 11 -6.06 -11.68 -2.46
CA LEU A 11 -5.16 -12.64 -1.80
C LEU A 11 -4.56 -13.63 -2.80
N SER A 12 -5.34 -14.10 -3.77
CA SER A 12 -4.87 -14.99 -4.83
C SER A 12 -3.81 -14.30 -5.69
N SER A 13 -4.04 -13.04 -6.08
CA SER A 13 -3.06 -12.32 -6.90
C SER A 13 -1.79 -11.95 -6.15
N LEU A 14 -1.88 -11.64 -4.84
CA LEU A 14 -0.71 -11.47 -3.97
C LEU A 14 0.14 -12.73 -3.92
N ALA A 15 -0.47 -13.92 -3.83
CA ALA A 15 0.26 -15.19 -3.84
C ALA A 15 0.99 -15.41 -5.18
N THR A 16 0.29 -15.21 -6.31
CA THR A 16 0.89 -15.28 -7.66
C THR A 16 2.05 -14.30 -7.84
N ALA A 17 1.96 -13.12 -7.22
CA ALA A 17 2.99 -12.09 -7.28
C ALA A 17 4.11 -12.24 -6.23
N ASN A 18 4.15 -13.34 -5.48
CA ASN A 18 5.11 -13.57 -4.38
C ASN A 18 5.10 -12.46 -3.31
N LEU A 19 3.92 -11.93 -2.99
CA LEU A 19 3.67 -10.96 -1.93
C LEU A 19 2.93 -11.58 -0.72
N LEU A 20 2.43 -12.81 -0.86
CA LEU A 20 1.80 -13.61 0.19
C LEU A 20 2.42 -15.03 0.20
N PRO A 21 3.15 -15.43 1.25
CA PRO A 21 3.51 -14.63 2.42
C PRO A 21 4.64 -13.64 2.10
N SER A 22 4.70 -12.55 2.86
CA SER A 22 5.82 -11.59 2.84
C SER A 22 6.10 -11.08 4.25
N PRO A 23 7.22 -10.36 4.48
CA PRO A 23 7.49 -9.70 5.75
C PRO A 23 6.36 -8.79 6.28
N LEU A 24 5.47 -8.31 5.41
CA LEU A 24 4.34 -7.44 5.78
C LEU A 24 2.98 -8.15 5.72
N ILE A 25 2.86 -9.25 4.97
CA ILE A 25 1.62 -10.01 4.81
C ILE A 25 1.85 -11.46 5.25
N PRO A 26 1.48 -11.82 6.49
CA PRO A 26 1.63 -13.19 6.98
C PRO A 26 0.81 -14.20 6.18
N GLN A 27 1.28 -15.45 6.10
CA GLN A 27 0.54 -16.55 5.44
C GLN A 27 -0.89 -16.73 5.99
N ALA A 28 -1.05 -16.49 7.30
CA ALA A 28 -2.32 -16.63 8.00
C ALA A 28 -3.22 -15.39 7.92
N PHE A 29 -2.83 -14.36 7.16
CA PHE A 29 -3.58 -13.12 7.05
C PHE A 29 -5.01 -13.37 6.53
N LYS A 30 -5.97 -12.77 7.21
CA LYS A 30 -7.38 -12.72 6.81
C LYS A 30 -7.82 -11.27 6.84
N SER A 31 -8.24 -10.75 5.70
CA SER A 31 -8.76 -9.39 5.62
C SER A 31 -10.06 -9.28 6.41
N SER A 32 -10.14 -8.27 7.28
CA SER A 32 -11.39 -7.90 7.97
C SER A 32 -12.09 -6.73 7.28
N VAL A 33 -11.39 -6.01 6.40
CA VAL A 33 -11.97 -4.98 5.54
C VAL A 33 -11.70 -5.24 4.06
N GLN A 34 -12.49 -4.64 3.19
CA GLN A 34 -12.17 -4.48 1.78
C GLN A 34 -11.53 -3.10 1.56
N LEU A 35 -10.27 -3.08 1.12
CA LEU A 35 -9.53 -1.85 0.83
C LEU A 35 -9.61 -1.51 -0.66
N SER A 36 -10.19 -0.35 -1.00
CA SER A 36 -10.30 0.15 -2.37
C SER A 36 -9.40 1.36 -2.56
N VAL A 37 -8.68 1.38 -3.69
CA VAL A 37 -7.73 2.45 -4.04
C VAL A 37 -7.97 2.84 -5.49
N ALA A 38 -8.01 4.14 -5.78
CA ALA A 38 -8.24 4.67 -7.12
C ALA A 38 -7.35 5.88 -7.41
N PHE A 39 -6.66 5.86 -8.55
CA PHE A 39 -5.95 7.00 -9.10
C PHE A 39 -6.83 7.71 -10.12
N ASN A 40 -7.49 8.79 -9.70
CA ASN A 40 -8.59 9.38 -10.45
C ASN A 40 -9.64 8.29 -10.77
N ASP A 41 -9.93 8.04 -12.05
CA ASP A 41 -10.88 7.02 -12.49
C ASP A 41 -10.26 5.61 -12.63
N LYS A 42 -8.97 5.44 -12.34
CA LYS A 42 -8.25 4.17 -12.50
C LYS A 42 -8.19 3.39 -11.18
N LEU A 43 -8.99 2.34 -11.09
CA LEU A 43 -9.01 1.46 -9.93
C LEU A 43 -7.74 0.63 -9.84
N VAL A 44 -7.23 0.49 -8.62
CA VAL A 44 -6.24 -0.52 -8.25
C VAL A 44 -6.98 -1.83 -8.00
N ALA A 45 -6.68 -2.80 -8.86
CA ALA A 45 -7.43 -4.01 -9.05
C ALA A 45 -6.50 -5.22 -9.00
N ALA A 46 -6.14 -5.64 -7.79
CA ALA A 46 -5.48 -6.91 -7.52
C ALA A 46 -4.23 -7.18 -8.39
N GLY A 47 -3.37 -6.17 -8.56
CA GLY A 47 -2.11 -6.32 -9.32
C GLY A 47 -2.15 -5.81 -10.75
N ASN A 48 -3.23 -5.15 -11.18
CA ASN A 48 -3.26 -4.50 -12.49
C ASN A 48 -2.12 -3.50 -12.68
N LEU A 49 -1.71 -3.30 -13.93
CA LEU A 49 -0.65 -2.36 -14.28
C LEU A 49 -1.19 -0.95 -14.43
N LEU A 50 -0.59 0.00 -13.70
CA LEU A 50 -0.79 1.43 -13.85
C LEU A 50 0.52 2.09 -14.29
N ARG A 51 0.39 3.17 -15.08
CA ARG A 51 1.55 3.94 -15.51
C ARG A 51 1.96 4.93 -14.43
N ALA A 52 3.26 5.25 -14.36
CA ALA A 52 3.77 6.25 -13.44
C ALA A 52 3.04 7.60 -13.59
N SER A 53 2.70 8.00 -14.83
CA SER A 53 1.93 9.23 -15.08
C SER A 53 0.52 9.22 -14.50
N ASP A 54 -0.13 8.06 -14.41
CA ASP A 54 -1.45 7.90 -13.79
C ASP A 54 -1.40 8.12 -12.27
N CYS A 55 -0.24 7.84 -11.68
CA CYS A 55 -0.05 7.76 -10.22
C CYS A 55 0.68 8.98 -9.65
N LYS A 56 0.70 10.13 -10.36
CA LYS A 56 1.41 11.35 -9.93
C LYS A 56 0.84 11.98 -8.66
N VAL A 57 -0.47 11.88 -8.46
CA VAL A 57 -1.19 12.42 -7.31
C VAL A 57 -1.60 11.27 -6.40
N ALA A 58 -1.70 11.53 -5.10
CA ALA A 58 -2.15 10.54 -4.12
C ALA A 58 -3.51 9.95 -4.54
N PRO A 59 -3.71 8.63 -4.40
CA PRO A 59 -4.97 8.01 -4.76
C PRO A 59 -6.04 8.32 -3.72
N THR A 60 -7.30 8.21 -4.14
CA THR A 60 -8.43 8.11 -3.22
C THR A 60 -8.44 6.73 -2.59
N VAL A 61 -8.62 6.68 -1.26
CA VAL A 61 -8.63 5.43 -0.49
C VAL A 61 -9.93 5.31 0.27
N THR A 62 -10.61 4.17 0.14
CA THR A 62 -11.82 3.84 0.91
C THR A 62 -11.72 2.42 1.44
N PHE A 63 -12.41 2.14 2.54
CA PHE A 63 -12.47 0.80 3.10
C PHE A 63 -13.81 0.54 3.80
N THR A 64 -14.23 -0.72 3.83
CA THR A 64 -15.45 -1.11 4.55
C THR A 64 -15.25 -1.08 6.06
N ALA A 65 -16.28 -0.75 6.82
CA ALA A 65 -16.23 -0.81 8.28
C ALA A 65 -15.88 -2.21 8.79
N GLU A 66 -15.02 -2.30 9.81
CA GLU A 66 -14.79 -3.55 10.53
C GLU A 66 -15.97 -3.86 11.46
N VAL A 67 -16.37 -5.13 11.50
CA VAL A 67 -17.50 -5.60 12.34
C VAL A 67 -17.29 -5.31 13.83
N ASN A 68 -16.05 -5.38 14.32
CA ASN A 68 -15.72 -5.23 15.73
C ASN A 68 -15.03 -3.89 16.06
N ALA A 69 -14.99 -2.95 15.12
CA ALA A 69 -14.41 -1.63 15.39
C ALA A 69 -15.34 -0.81 16.29
N ASN A 70 -14.74 -0.17 17.30
CA ASN A 70 -15.43 0.80 18.15
C ASN A 70 -15.20 2.23 17.64
N ALA A 71 -15.86 3.21 18.27
CA ALA A 71 -15.75 4.62 17.87
C ALA A 71 -14.33 5.21 17.98
N ASN A 72 -13.47 4.62 18.82
CA ASN A 72 -12.09 5.04 19.03
C ASN A 72 -11.09 4.27 18.17
N THR A 73 -11.54 3.33 17.33
CA THR A 73 -10.66 2.57 16.46
C THR A 73 -10.08 3.50 15.39
N THR A 74 -8.76 3.46 15.25
CA THR A 74 -8.01 4.22 14.25
C THR A 74 -7.19 3.30 13.37
N TYR A 75 -6.84 3.79 12.20
CA TYR A 75 -6.11 3.05 11.19
C TYR A 75 -4.90 3.81 10.68
N THR A 76 -3.88 3.07 10.28
CA THR A 76 -2.72 3.56 9.55
C THR A 76 -2.73 2.96 8.14
N LEU A 77 -2.70 3.82 7.12
CA LEU A 77 -2.44 3.44 5.73
C LEU A 77 -0.95 3.55 5.42
N MET A 78 -0.40 2.55 4.74
CA MET A 78 0.98 2.52 4.27
C MET A 78 1.04 2.11 2.79
N LEU A 79 1.77 2.89 1.98
CA LEU A 79 2.17 2.53 0.62
C LEU A 79 3.68 2.27 0.56
N VAL A 80 4.06 1.06 0.17
CA VAL A 80 5.47 0.65 0.06
C VAL A 80 5.75 -0.11 -1.23
N ASP A 81 7.01 -0.03 -1.66
CA ASP A 81 7.55 -0.71 -2.84
C ASP A 81 8.67 -1.71 -2.40
N PRO A 82 8.40 -3.04 -2.38
CA PRO A 82 9.39 -4.10 -2.16
C PRO A 82 10.44 -4.25 -3.26
N ASP A 83 10.30 -3.57 -4.39
CA ASP A 83 11.11 -3.76 -5.59
C ASP A 83 12.14 -2.65 -5.80
N ALA A 84 12.20 -1.62 -4.96
CA ALA A 84 13.14 -0.52 -5.18
C ALA A 84 14.62 -0.93 -4.98
N PRO A 85 15.57 -0.45 -5.82
CA PRO A 85 15.37 0.40 -6.98
C PRO A 85 14.87 -0.32 -8.24
N THR A 86 14.99 -1.64 -8.34
CA THR A 86 14.47 -2.49 -9.42
C THR A 86 14.13 -3.88 -8.89
N PRO A 87 13.08 -4.57 -9.39
CA PRO A 87 12.70 -5.90 -8.91
C PRO A 87 13.83 -6.93 -8.92
N ASP A 88 14.79 -6.79 -9.85
CA ASP A 88 15.94 -7.70 -10.00
C ASP A 88 17.09 -7.44 -9.01
N ASP A 89 17.16 -6.26 -8.39
CA ASP A 89 18.14 -5.88 -7.35
C ASP A 89 17.48 -4.94 -6.33
N PRO A 90 16.58 -5.45 -5.47
CA PRO A 90 15.73 -4.63 -4.60
C PRO A 90 16.46 -4.15 -3.32
N LYS A 91 17.67 -3.62 -3.45
CA LYS A 91 18.51 -3.19 -2.31
C LYS A 91 17.95 -2.02 -1.48
N PHE A 92 16.95 -1.30 -1.98
CA PHE A 92 16.27 -0.21 -1.27
C PHE A 92 14.87 -0.61 -0.77
N ALA A 93 14.50 -1.89 -0.88
CA ALA A 93 13.26 -2.41 -0.33
C ALA A 93 13.24 -2.33 1.22
N TYR A 94 12.13 -2.00 1.87
CA TYR A 94 10.91 -1.43 1.29
C TYR A 94 11.08 0.08 1.08
N TRP A 95 10.70 0.62 -0.07
CA TRP A 95 10.66 2.06 -0.25
C TRP A 95 9.35 2.65 0.27
N ARG A 96 9.43 3.67 1.12
CA ARG A 96 8.28 4.33 1.77
C ARG A 96 7.70 5.44 0.86
N HIS A 97 6.56 5.16 0.24
CA HIS A 97 5.91 6.11 -0.67
C HIS A 97 4.90 7.01 0.05
N TRP A 98 4.15 6.48 1.02
CA TRP A 98 3.11 7.23 1.72
C TRP A 98 2.78 6.56 3.05
N VAL A 99 2.60 7.36 4.11
CA VAL A 99 2.11 6.88 5.41
C VAL A 99 1.14 7.90 5.99
N VAL A 100 -0.07 7.45 6.30
CA VAL A 100 -1.11 8.25 6.96
C VAL A 100 -1.60 7.47 8.17
N SER A 101 -1.41 8.02 9.37
CA SER A 101 -1.87 7.40 10.62
C SER A 101 -3.19 8.03 11.09
N SER A 102 -3.73 7.50 12.19
CA SER A 102 -4.83 8.12 12.91
C SER A 102 -6.07 8.38 12.06
N ILE A 103 -6.29 7.54 11.03
CA ILE A 103 -7.52 7.58 10.23
C ILE A 103 -8.65 7.06 11.13
N PRO A 104 -9.67 7.87 11.48
CA PRO A 104 -10.73 7.43 12.37
C PRO A 104 -11.62 6.37 11.71
N ASN A 105 -12.32 5.58 12.51
CA ASN A 105 -13.30 4.60 12.01
C ASN A 105 -14.40 5.22 11.13
N SER A 106 -14.80 6.48 11.39
CA SER A 106 -15.72 7.20 10.49
C SER A 106 -15.18 7.37 9.07
N GLY A 107 -13.86 7.24 8.87
CA GLY A 107 -13.21 7.18 7.57
C GLY A 107 -13.68 6.03 6.69
N SER A 108 -14.24 4.94 7.26
CA SER A 108 -14.85 3.85 6.48
C SER A 108 -16.10 4.28 5.70
N SER A 109 -16.66 5.44 6.03
CA SER A 109 -17.80 6.04 5.34
C SER A 109 -17.43 7.32 4.58
N SER A 110 -16.13 7.63 4.50
CA SER A 110 -15.61 8.75 3.73
C SER A 110 -15.42 8.37 2.26
N ASP A 111 -15.61 9.33 1.36
CA ASP A 111 -15.22 9.19 -0.04
C ASP A 111 -13.68 9.13 -0.19
N ASP A 112 -12.93 9.58 0.81
CA ASP A 112 -11.48 9.50 0.89
C ASP A 112 -11.03 9.44 2.35
N ALA A 113 -10.76 8.23 2.84
CA ALA A 113 -10.41 7.99 4.22
C ALA A 113 -9.05 8.60 4.60
N ALA A 114 -8.10 8.66 3.66
CA ALA A 114 -6.76 9.17 3.95
C ALA A 114 -6.76 10.66 4.33
N LYS A 115 -7.73 11.44 3.82
CA LYS A 115 -7.90 12.86 4.18
C LYS A 115 -8.33 13.09 5.63
N SER A 116 -8.84 12.06 6.30
CA SER A 116 -9.28 12.15 7.70
C SER A 116 -8.20 11.77 8.70
N GLY A 117 -7.04 11.30 8.23
CA GLY A 117 -5.89 10.94 9.07
C GLY A 117 -4.81 12.02 9.11
N LYS A 118 -3.69 11.66 9.74
CA LYS A 118 -2.48 12.47 9.85
C LYS A 118 -1.39 11.93 8.93
N THR A 119 -0.95 12.74 7.97
CA THR A 119 0.16 12.35 7.08
C THR A 119 1.50 12.37 7.81
N LEU A 120 2.12 11.20 7.95
CA LEU A 120 3.46 11.03 8.52
C LEU A 120 4.56 11.04 7.46
N THR A 121 4.24 10.56 6.26
CA THR A 121 5.11 10.63 5.08
C THR A 121 4.28 11.08 3.92
N GLU A 122 4.63 12.23 3.32
CA GLU A 122 3.89 12.77 2.17
C GLU A 122 3.91 11.79 1.00
N TYR A 123 2.82 11.78 0.22
CA TYR A 123 2.73 10.91 -0.95
C TYR A 123 3.81 11.25 -1.97
N LEU A 124 4.57 10.23 -2.37
CA LEU A 124 5.46 10.27 -3.51
C LEU A 124 5.05 9.18 -4.49
N GLY A 125 4.72 9.55 -5.72
CA GLY A 125 4.24 8.61 -6.73
C GLY A 125 5.27 7.55 -7.14
N PRO A 126 4.82 6.47 -7.79
CA PRO A 126 5.68 5.54 -8.51
C PRO A 126 6.68 6.27 -9.41
N GLY A 127 7.95 5.84 -9.36
CA GLY A 127 9.01 6.34 -10.23
C GLY A 127 9.88 5.25 -10.88
N PRO A 128 9.33 4.10 -11.30
CA PRO A 128 10.11 3.11 -12.04
C PRO A 128 10.60 3.71 -13.35
N LYS A 129 11.83 3.36 -13.74
CA LYS A 129 12.38 3.75 -15.05
C LYS A 129 11.74 2.92 -16.16
N ASP A 130 11.74 3.44 -17.38
CA ASP A 130 11.14 2.76 -18.55
C ASP A 130 11.80 1.40 -18.85
N GLU A 131 13.09 1.25 -18.51
CA GLU A 131 13.84 0.00 -18.67
C GLU A 131 13.69 -0.96 -17.48
N SER A 132 13.08 -0.52 -16.37
CA SER A 132 12.83 -1.39 -15.21
C SER A 132 11.61 -2.26 -15.46
N LYS A 133 11.64 -3.50 -14.97
CA LYS A 133 10.43 -4.30 -14.83
C LYS A 133 9.41 -3.55 -13.95
N PRO A 134 8.09 -3.77 -14.13
CA PRO A 134 7.09 -3.14 -13.27
C PRO A 134 7.33 -3.47 -11.80
N HIS A 135 7.23 -2.45 -10.95
CA HIS A 135 7.38 -2.57 -9.50
C HIS A 135 6.03 -2.91 -8.87
N ARG A 136 6.05 -3.69 -7.80
CA ARG A 136 4.87 -4.00 -6.99
C ARG A 136 4.69 -2.88 -5.96
N TYR A 137 3.53 -2.22 -5.98
CA TYR A 137 3.15 -1.20 -4.99
C TYR A 137 2.07 -1.75 -4.09
N MET A 138 2.37 -1.85 -2.79
CA MET A 138 1.49 -2.47 -1.79
C MET A 138 0.81 -1.38 -0.95
N PHE A 139 -0.52 -1.37 -0.98
CA PHE A 139 -1.36 -0.56 -0.08
C PHE A 139 -1.78 -1.44 1.09
N LEU A 140 -1.40 -1.05 2.30
CA LEU A 140 -1.60 -1.82 3.51
C LEU A 140 -2.36 -0.95 4.51
N LEU A 141 -3.53 -1.40 4.94
CA LEU A 141 -4.30 -0.76 6.00
C LEU A 141 -4.13 -1.57 7.27
N TYR A 142 -3.65 -0.90 8.31
CA TYR A 142 -3.45 -1.47 9.64
C TYR A 142 -4.43 -0.84 10.62
N ARG A 143 -5.00 -1.65 11.50
CA ARG A 143 -5.64 -1.18 12.73
C ARG A 143 -4.58 -0.82 13.75
N GLU A 144 -4.74 0.34 14.36
CA GLU A 144 -3.91 0.80 15.48
C GLU A 144 -4.40 0.18 16.80
N PRO A 145 -3.50 -0.23 17.71
CA PRO A 145 -3.91 -0.76 19.01
C PRO A 145 -4.53 0.34 19.87
N GLU A 146 -5.44 -0.05 20.75
CA GLU A 146 -6.08 0.88 21.68
C GLU A 146 -5.05 1.58 22.57
N GLY A 147 -5.18 2.89 22.71
CA GLY A 147 -4.26 3.71 23.51
C GLY A 147 -2.90 3.97 22.87
N LEU A 148 -2.73 3.65 21.57
CA LEU A 148 -1.55 4.08 20.82
C LEU A 148 -1.41 5.61 20.92
N LYS A 149 -0.22 6.07 21.32
CA LYS A 149 0.09 7.50 21.27
C LYS A 149 0.17 7.95 19.82
N GLU A 150 -0.31 9.15 19.55
CA GLU A 150 -0.28 9.75 18.23
C GLU A 150 1.12 9.67 17.62
N LEU A 151 1.22 8.99 16.47
CA LEU A 151 2.46 8.85 15.73
C LEU A 151 2.88 10.18 15.12
N THR A 152 4.18 10.40 14.97
CA THR A 152 4.74 11.64 14.41
C THR A 152 5.61 11.36 13.18
N LYS A 153 6.02 12.43 12.47
CA LYS A 153 6.90 12.28 11.29
C LYS A 153 8.24 11.67 11.67
N GLU A 154 8.71 11.91 12.90
CA GLU A 154 9.94 11.34 13.43
C GLU A 154 9.87 9.81 13.59
N ASP A 155 8.67 9.24 13.78
CA ASP A 155 8.48 7.80 13.94
C ASP A 155 8.69 7.01 12.64
N VAL A 156 8.45 7.64 11.49
CA VAL A 156 8.64 7.02 10.17
C VAL A 156 10.00 7.33 9.55
N GLY A 157 10.73 8.31 10.11
CA GLY A 157 11.99 8.83 9.59
C GLY A 157 11.80 10.09 8.75
N GLY A 158 12.89 10.63 8.21
CA GLY A 158 12.82 11.89 7.46
C GLY A 158 12.18 11.77 6.08
N GLU A 159 11.83 12.93 5.50
CA GLU A 159 11.08 13.06 4.24
C GLU A 159 11.97 13.06 2.99
N GLU A 160 13.28 13.24 3.16
CA GLU A 160 14.22 13.28 2.04
C GLU A 160 14.16 11.99 1.22
N PHE A 161 14.35 12.11 -0.09
CA PHE A 161 14.26 10.98 -1.02
C PHE A 161 15.10 9.78 -0.60
N VAL A 162 16.29 10.01 -0.04
CA VAL A 162 17.19 8.95 0.44
C VAL A 162 16.74 8.31 1.76
N GLN A 163 15.98 9.03 2.58
CA GLN A 163 15.49 8.57 3.89
C GLN A 163 14.22 7.70 3.79
N ARG A 164 13.62 7.61 2.58
CA ARG A 164 12.50 6.72 2.27
C ARG A 164 12.92 5.30 1.91
N ARG A 165 14.21 5.09 1.62
CA ARG A 165 14.81 3.80 1.24
C ARG A 165 14.94 2.87 2.42
N SER A 166 14.91 1.57 2.16
CA SER A 166 15.22 0.52 3.14
C SER A 166 14.43 0.69 4.44
N PHE A 167 13.17 1.14 4.30
CA PHE A 167 12.31 1.39 5.43
C PHE A 167 12.08 0.07 6.17
N GLY A 168 12.34 0.08 7.47
CA GLY A 168 12.14 -1.07 8.35
C GLY A 168 10.67 -1.36 8.62
N ALA A 169 9.84 -1.41 7.57
CA ALA A 169 8.38 -1.45 7.64
C ALA A 169 7.87 -2.53 8.60
N ARG A 170 8.41 -3.75 8.52
CA ARG A 170 8.04 -4.84 9.44
C ARG A 170 8.36 -4.49 10.90
N LYS A 171 9.58 -4.02 11.18
CA LYS A 171 9.98 -3.63 12.54
C LYS A 171 9.15 -2.46 13.05
N TRP A 172 8.75 -1.55 12.17
CA TRP A 172 7.92 -0.39 12.49
C TRP A 172 6.49 -0.82 12.86
N VAL A 173 5.87 -1.67 12.04
CA VAL A 173 4.56 -2.30 12.31
C VAL A 173 4.58 -3.05 13.64
N GLU A 174 5.61 -3.88 13.87
CA GLU A 174 5.79 -4.63 15.13
C GLU A 174 5.99 -3.70 16.33
N LYS A 175 6.81 -2.65 16.20
CA LYS A 175 7.08 -1.66 17.27
C LYS A 175 5.81 -0.98 17.77
N PHE A 176 4.89 -0.65 16.86
CA PHE A 176 3.67 0.06 17.20
C PHE A 176 2.44 -0.85 17.34
N GLY A 177 2.63 -2.17 17.29
CA GLY A 177 1.55 -3.14 17.49
C GLY A 177 0.45 -3.05 16.43
N LEU A 178 0.79 -2.65 15.21
CA LEU A 178 -0.15 -2.45 14.12
C LEU A 178 -0.62 -3.80 13.55
N GLU A 179 -1.93 -3.97 13.39
CA GLU A 179 -2.53 -5.21 12.91
C GLU A 179 -3.05 -5.03 11.48
N LEU A 180 -2.57 -5.84 10.53
CA LEU A 180 -3.02 -5.74 9.13
C LEU A 180 -4.49 -6.16 9.04
N VAL A 181 -5.33 -5.29 8.48
CA VAL A 181 -6.78 -5.52 8.32
C VAL A 181 -7.25 -5.49 6.87
N GLY A 182 -6.50 -4.83 6.00
CA GLY A 182 -6.81 -4.70 4.58
C GLY A 182 -5.57 -4.55 3.72
N VAL A 183 -5.64 -5.07 2.49
CA VAL A 183 -4.56 -4.97 1.50
C VAL A 183 -5.14 -4.76 0.11
N ASN A 184 -4.44 -3.99 -0.71
CA ASN A 184 -4.58 -3.98 -2.16
C ASN A 184 -3.20 -3.69 -2.77
N TRP A 185 -3.03 -3.94 -4.07
CA TRP A 185 -1.74 -3.74 -4.71
C TRP A 185 -1.88 -3.54 -6.22
N MET A 186 -0.88 -2.93 -6.83
CA MET A 186 -0.76 -2.74 -8.28
C MET A 186 0.67 -3.00 -8.75
N LEU A 187 0.81 -3.21 -10.05
CA LEU A 187 2.08 -3.03 -10.74
C LEU A 187 2.18 -1.57 -11.21
N GLY A 188 3.31 -0.92 -10.95
CA GLY A 188 3.62 0.39 -11.50
C GLY A 188 4.77 0.27 -12.51
N ALA A 189 4.58 0.83 -13.70
CA ALA A 189 5.57 0.82 -14.77
C ALA A 189 5.87 2.24 -15.27
N GLY A 190 7.08 2.44 -15.80
CA GLY A 190 7.43 3.66 -16.52
C GLY A 190 6.49 3.85 -17.71
N ASP A 191 6.27 5.10 -18.12
CA ASP A 191 5.36 5.41 -19.22
C ASP A 191 5.83 4.79 -20.54
N GLY A 192 7.15 4.69 -20.74
CA GLY A 192 7.77 4.07 -21.91
C GLY A 192 7.98 2.55 -21.79
N TRP A 193 7.67 1.94 -20.64
CA TRP A 193 7.83 0.49 -20.46
C TRP A 193 6.98 -0.28 -21.46
N LYS A 194 7.60 -1.27 -22.10
CA LYS A 194 6.95 -2.21 -23.00
C LYS A 194 7.12 -3.60 -22.44
N GLU A 195 6.06 -4.38 -22.50
CA GLU A 195 6.14 -5.81 -22.23
C GLU A 195 7.12 -6.42 -23.24
N GLU A 196 8.10 -7.19 -22.78
CA GLU A 196 8.96 -7.94 -23.69
C GLU A 196 8.08 -8.94 -24.46
N GLU A 197 7.82 -8.67 -25.74
CA GLU A 197 7.22 -9.65 -26.64
C GLU A 197 8.15 -10.87 -26.71
N GLY A 198 7.82 -11.96 -25.99
CA GLY A 198 8.47 -13.26 -26.17
C GLY A 198 8.99 -14.03 -24.95
N LYS A 199 8.46 -13.82 -23.73
CA LYS A 199 8.70 -14.75 -22.60
C LYS A 199 7.41 -15.27 -21.94
N SER A 200 6.35 -15.50 -22.72
CA SER A 200 5.41 -16.57 -22.39
C SER A 200 5.92 -17.84 -23.07
N GLU A 201 6.05 -18.91 -22.29
CA GLU A 201 6.44 -20.28 -22.69
C GLU A 201 7.96 -20.56 -22.66
N LEU A 202 8.41 -21.11 -21.54
CA LEU A 202 8.95 -22.48 -21.42
C LEU A 202 8.78 -22.99 -19.99
#